data_AF-A0A8J1XXB2-F1
#
_entry.id   AF-A0A8J1XXB2-F1
#
_cell.length_a   1.000
_cell.length_b   1.000
_cell.length_c   1.000
_cell.angle_alpha   90.00
_cell.angle_beta   90.00
_cell.angle_gamma   90.00
#
_symmetry.space_group_name_H-M   'P 1'
#
loop_
_entity.id
_entity.type
_entity.pdbx_description
1 polymer ?
#
loop_
_entity_poly.entity_id
_entity_poly.type
_entity_poly.pdbx_seq_one_letter_code
_entity_poly.pdbx_strand_id
1 'polypeptide(L)'
;MASRPKSAIPNRSRSRSSSREGSKSRAGSKGKDKKGKKKKEKPLTPKQMKKLIAEQVKELEELRVSVANLTTENTDLKEKLELIIRKLVNNIDVEQFEIEKTTPTTEIKMDTIIDMMTKLITRFNYRGRMETRIEELESKLTHQNNQVARLVQRNLAIENGLCEMSLCYDFDELHRRISHLQLETSEALTPLGDAIYHPSSPRRPTGHLVNTAIEGRTPQVQEDLETFLLTPPSRRLPGDTHITNIYRELKLYLMKELSLEKSSGADWRMLAQRVMIPDDTINYWVSLQMEFPMGRVFAEWGESEDATVRILHRHLQSPQMRLVLLAKRISDFYDVD
;
A
#
# COMPACT_ATOMS: atom_id res chain seq x y z
N MET A 1 -5.35 -31.47 -24.98
CA MET A 1 -4.47 -30.69 -25.88
C MET A 1 -5.04 -29.28 -25.99
N ALA A 2 -4.43 -28.31 -25.30
CA ALA A 2 -4.80 -26.90 -25.42
C ALA A 2 -3.53 -26.06 -25.19
N SER A 3 -3.22 -25.26 -26.20
CA SER A 3 -1.98 -24.50 -26.38
C SER A 3 -1.86 -23.33 -25.41
N ARG A 4 -0.73 -23.23 -24.70
CA ARG A 4 -0.34 -22.05 -23.92
C ARG A 4 0.21 -20.96 -24.84
N PRO A 5 -0.17 -19.68 -24.67
CA PRO A 5 0.48 -18.60 -25.39
C PRO A 5 1.81 -18.23 -24.73
N LYS A 6 2.85 -18.07 -25.56
CA LYS A 6 4.17 -17.55 -25.22
C LYS A 6 4.05 -16.04 -24.95
N SER A 7 4.29 -15.60 -23.72
CA SER A 7 4.50 -14.17 -23.43
C SER A 7 5.99 -13.84 -23.52
N ALA A 8 6.28 -12.90 -24.42
CA ALA A 8 7.60 -12.35 -24.67
C ALA A 8 8.04 -11.46 -23.49
N ILE A 9 9.27 -11.66 -23.02
CA ILE A 9 9.95 -10.82 -22.04
C ILE A 9 10.66 -9.70 -22.80
N PRO A 10 10.38 -8.41 -22.56
CA PRO A 10 11.19 -7.35 -23.12
C PRO A 10 12.42 -7.12 -22.25
N ASN A 11 13.59 -7.38 -22.84
CA ASN A 11 14.90 -6.91 -22.40
C ASN A 11 14.88 -5.40 -22.12
N ARG A 12 15.15 -5.00 -20.87
CA ARG A 12 15.59 -3.64 -20.55
C ARG A 12 16.68 -3.67 -19.49
N SER A 13 17.87 -4.06 -19.94
CA SER A 13 19.14 -3.75 -19.31
C SER A 13 19.37 -2.22 -19.31
N ARG A 14 19.29 -1.59 -18.13
CA ARG A 14 19.89 -0.28 -17.85
C ARG A 14 20.54 -0.31 -16.48
N SER A 15 21.71 -0.93 -16.42
CA SER A 15 22.69 -0.73 -15.35
C SER A 15 23.35 0.63 -15.55
N ARG A 16 23.06 1.59 -14.65
CA ARG A 16 23.85 2.83 -14.50
C ARG A 16 24.91 2.54 -13.43
N SER A 17 26.04 2.02 -13.86
CA SER A 17 27.28 1.95 -13.06
C SER A 17 28.04 3.26 -13.27
N SER A 18 28.10 4.10 -12.23
CA SER A 18 29.07 5.20 -12.17
C SER A 18 30.34 4.71 -11.48
N SER A 19 31.23 4.10 -12.25
CA SER A 19 32.61 3.90 -11.85
C SER A 19 33.42 5.07 -12.39
N ARG A 20 34.10 5.73 -11.46
CA ARG A 20 35.08 6.78 -11.65
C ARG A 20 36.38 6.11 -12.09
N GLU A 21 36.98 6.52 -13.20
CA GLU A 21 38.43 6.38 -13.39
C GLU A 21 38.94 7.33 -14.49
N GLY A 22 39.72 8.31 -14.05
CA GLY A 22 40.64 9.01 -14.93
C GLY A 22 41.88 8.16 -15.09
N SER A 23 42.30 7.93 -16.33
CA SER A 23 43.68 7.57 -16.67
C SER A 23 43.92 7.89 -18.14
N LYS A 24 44.70 8.95 -18.35
CA LYS A 24 45.29 9.31 -19.64
C LYS A 24 46.37 8.29 -19.98
N SER A 25 46.15 7.48 -21.01
CA SER A 25 47.23 6.74 -21.69
C SER A 25 47.42 7.29 -23.10
N ARG A 26 48.61 7.86 -23.31
CA ARG A 26 49.19 8.23 -24.61
C ARG A 26 49.70 6.95 -25.28
N ALA A 27 49.38 6.73 -26.56
CA ALA A 27 50.30 6.12 -27.52
C ALA A 27 49.82 6.37 -28.97
N GLY A 28 50.76 6.79 -29.83
CA GLY A 28 50.59 6.65 -31.28
C GLY A 28 50.60 7.94 -32.10
N SER A 29 51.71 8.70 -32.11
CA SER A 29 52.02 9.56 -33.26
C SER A 29 53.42 9.26 -33.77
N LYS A 30 53.46 8.90 -35.06
CA LYS A 30 54.62 8.48 -35.84
C LYS A 30 55.67 9.58 -35.93
N GLY A 31 56.93 9.16 -35.89
CA GLY A 31 58.09 10.03 -36.01
C GLY A 31 58.14 10.79 -37.33
N LYS A 32 58.60 12.04 -37.23
CA LYS A 32 59.37 12.72 -38.26
C LYS A 32 60.56 13.39 -37.61
N ASP A 33 61.74 12.99 -38.06
CA ASP A 33 63.03 13.56 -37.73
C ASP A 33 63.05 15.08 -37.91
N LYS A 34 63.44 15.79 -36.84
CA LYS A 34 64.03 17.11 -36.95
C LYS A 34 65.21 17.23 -36.00
N LYS A 35 66.41 17.16 -36.59
CA LYS A 35 67.66 17.71 -36.04
C LYS A 35 67.38 19.11 -35.47
N GLY A 36 67.62 19.30 -34.17
CA GLY A 36 67.40 20.58 -33.50
C GLY A 36 68.20 20.72 -32.22
N LYS A 37 69.36 21.39 -32.33
CA LYS A 37 70.15 22.08 -31.30
C LYS A 37 69.97 21.61 -29.84
N LYS A 38 71.02 20.95 -29.32
CA LYS A 38 71.29 20.80 -27.87
C LYS A 38 71.29 22.19 -27.21
N LYS A 39 70.16 22.60 -26.63
CA LYS A 39 70.09 23.68 -25.65
C LYS A 39 70.77 23.15 -24.39
N LYS A 40 71.92 23.72 -24.04
CA LYS A 40 72.53 23.54 -22.71
C LYS A 40 71.49 23.99 -21.68
N GLU A 41 70.86 23.03 -21.00
CA GLU A 41 70.07 23.31 -19.79
C GLU A 41 71.01 23.99 -18.79
N LYS A 42 70.70 25.25 -18.47
CA LYS A 42 71.39 25.95 -17.38
C LYS A 42 71.05 25.20 -16.09
N PRO A 43 72.03 24.93 -15.21
CA PRO A 43 71.76 24.28 -13.93
C PRO A 43 70.74 25.12 -13.16
N LEU A 44 69.69 24.46 -12.67
CA LEU A 44 68.67 25.06 -11.82
C LEU A 44 69.34 25.81 -10.68
N THR A 45 68.93 27.06 -10.46
CA THR A 45 69.46 27.83 -9.33
C THR A 45 69.08 27.16 -8.01
N PRO A 46 69.91 27.24 -6.96
CA PRO A 46 69.61 26.62 -5.66
C PRO A 46 68.23 26.98 -5.09
N LYS A 47 67.71 28.18 -5.43
CA LYS A 47 66.35 28.62 -5.06
C LYS A 47 65.24 27.86 -5.80
N GLN A 48 65.40 27.60 -7.10
CA GLN A 48 64.43 26.81 -7.88
C GLN A 48 64.41 25.34 -7.45
N MET A 49 65.59 24.80 -7.14
CA MET A 49 65.71 23.42 -6.64
C MET A 49 65.04 23.27 -5.26
N LYS A 50 65.23 24.22 -4.34
CA LYS A 50 64.51 24.25 -3.06
C LYS A 50 62.99 24.35 -3.21
N LYS A 51 62.50 25.16 -4.15
CA LYS A 51 61.05 25.29 -4.40
C LYS A 51 60.45 23.99 -4.96
N LEU A 52 61.14 23.35 -5.90
CA LEU A 52 60.72 22.06 -6.46
C LEU A 52 60.69 20.96 -5.38
N ILE A 53 61.71 20.91 -4.52
CA ILE A 53 61.77 19.98 -3.38
C ILE A 53 60.59 20.25 -2.43
N ALA A 54 60.28 21.50 -2.12
CA ALA A 54 59.16 21.84 -1.24
C ALA A 54 57.80 21.44 -1.85
N GLU A 55 57.60 21.65 -3.15
CA GLU A 55 56.39 21.19 -3.86
C GLU A 55 56.27 19.66 -3.86
N GLN A 56 57.36 18.93 -4.13
CA GLN A 56 57.37 17.47 -4.08
C GLN A 56 57.13 16.92 -2.68
N VAL A 57 57.68 17.55 -1.63
CA VAL A 57 57.42 17.17 -0.24
C VAL A 57 55.96 17.38 0.12
N LYS A 58 55.35 18.49 -0.34
CA LYS A 58 53.93 18.76 -0.12
C LYS A 58 53.05 17.74 -0.84
N GLU A 59 53.35 17.40 -2.08
CA GLU A 59 52.61 16.40 -2.86
C GLU A 59 52.73 14.99 -2.24
N LEU A 60 53.91 14.61 -1.75
CA LEU A 60 54.10 13.35 -1.03
C LEU A 60 53.28 13.30 0.27
N GLU A 61 53.19 14.42 0.98
CA GLU A 61 52.39 14.49 2.21
C GLU A 61 50.88 14.41 1.90
N GLU A 62 50.40 15.12 0.87
CA GLU A 62 49.01 15.02 0.41
C GLU A 62 48.66 13.59 -0.04
N LEU A 63 49.56 12.93 -0.78
CA LEU A 63 49.39 11.54 -1.20
C LEU A 63 49.38 10.58 0.00
N ARG A 64 50.23 10.80 1.01
CA ARG A 64 50.22 10.00 2.25
C ARG A 64 48.90 10.12 2.99
N VAL A 65 48.38 11.33 3.15
CA VAL A 65 47.08 11.56 3.77
C VAL A 65 45.97 10.89 2.96
N SER A 66 46.01 11.00 1.63
CA SER A 66 45.02 10.33 0.76
C SER A 66 45.08 8.81 0.87
N VAL A 67 46.26 8.21 0.93
CA VAL A 67 46.42 6.76 1.11
C VAL A 67 45.89 6.34 2.49
N ALA A 68 46.21 7.09 3.55
CA ALA A 68 45.68 6.82 4.88
C ALA A 68 44.13 6.84 4.90
N ASN A 69 43.52 7.86 4.29
CA ASN A 69 42.06 7.96 4.19
C ASN A 69 41.44 6.83 3.38
N LEU A 70 42.05 6.44 2.25
CA LEU A 70 41.57 5.32 1.46
C LEU A 70 41.73 3.99 2.20
N THR A 71 42.77 3.83 3.02
CA THR A 71 42.92 2.62 3.84
C THR A 71 41.86 2.52 4.92
N THR A 72 41.51 3.63 5.58
CA THR A 72 40.46 3.64 6.62
C THR A 72 39.07 3.44 6.02
N GLU A 73 38.77 4.02 4.87
CA GLU A 73 37.51 3.80 4.14
C GLU A 73 37.40 2.33 3.69
N ASN A 74 38.48 1.75 3.18
CA ASN A 74 38.49 0.36 2.76
C ASN A 74 38.31 -0.62 3.93
N THR A 75 38.85 -0.31 5.13
CA THR A 75 38.56 -1.10 6.33
C THR A 75 37.09 -1.01 6.75
N ASP A 76 36.50 0.19 6.76
CA ASP A 76 35.09 0.39 7.12
C ASP A 76 34.14 -0.32 6.13
N LEU A 77 34.44 -0.26 4.83
CA LEU A 77 33.66 -0.98 3.81
C LEU A 77 33.76 -2.50 3.97
N LYS A 78 34.93 -3.03 4.35
CA LYS A 78 35.10 -4.47 4.63
C LYS A 78 34.27 -4.90 5.83
N GLU A 79 34.28 -4.13 6.92
CA GLU A 79 33.47 -4.41 8.11
C GLU A 79 31.97 -4.40 7.81
N LYS A 80 31.50 -3.41 7.05
CA LYS A 80 30.10 -3.31 6.60
C LYS A 80 29.71 -4.50 5.72
N LEU A 81 30.57 -4.88 4.77
CA LEU A 81 30.32 -6.03 3.91
C LEU A 81 30.25 -7.32 4.75
N GLU A 82 31.17 -7.51 5.70
CA GLU A 82 31.19 -8.67 6.57
C GLU A 82 29.93 -8.79 7.43
N LEU A 83 29.42 -7.65 7.95
CA LEU A 83 28.17 -7.58 8.68
C LEU A 83 26.97 -7.97 7.80
N ILE A 84 26.93 -7.51 6.54
CA ILE A 84 25.89 -7.87 5.58
C ILE A 84 25.94 -9.37 5.30
N ILE A 85 27.13 -9.94 5.03
CA ILE A 85 27.30 -11.36 4.76
C ILE A 85 26.85 -12.20 5.97
N ARG A 86 27.25 -11.82 7.19
CA ARG A 86 26.78 -12.50 8.42
C ARG A 86 25.26 -12.49 8.54
N LYS A 87 24.63 -11.33 8.32
CA LYS A 87 23.16 -11.21 8.34
C LYS A 87 22.52 -12.05 7.25
N LEU A 88 23.12 -12.11 6.07
CA LEU A 88 22.62 -12.89 4.94
C LEU A 88 22.63 -14.40 5.25
N VAL A 89 23.77 -14.90 5.72
CA VAL A 89 23.99 -16.30 6.10
C VAL A 89 23.03 -16.72 7.21
N ASN A 90 22.79 -15.86 8.22
CA ASN A 90 21.88 -16.17 9.32
C ASN A 90 20.40 -16.25 8.90
N ASN A 91 20.01 -15.64 7.78
CA ASN A 91 18.61 -15.56 7.33
C ASN A 91 18.30 -16.48 6.14
N ILE A 92 19.29 -17.26 5.68
CA ILE A 92 19.17 -18.15 4.52
C ILE A 92 19.58 -19.56 4.94
N ASP A 93 18.97 -20.53 4.27
CA ASP A 93 19.40 -21.92 4.35
C ASP A 93 20.72 -22.10 3.54
N VAL A 94 21.85 -21.94 4.24
CA VAL A 94 23.22 -21.96 3.68
C VAL A 94 23.61 -23.30 3.06
N GLU A 95 22.95 -24.40 3.44
CA GLU A 95 23.18 -25.73 2.88
C GLU A 95 22.86 -25.77 1.38
N GLN A 96 21.94 -24.92 0.92
CA GLN A 96 21.51 -24.81 -0.47
C GLN A 96 22.54 -24.08 -1.37
N PHE A 97 23.59 -23.53 -0.77
CA PHE A 97 24.65 -22.77 -1.44
C PHE A 97 26.04 -23.39 -1.26
N GLU A 98 26.09 -24.63 -0.73
CA GLU A 98 27.35 -25.35 -0.44
C GLU A 98 28.26 -24.58 0.53
N ILE A 99 27.67 -23.76 1.42
CA ILE A 99 28.40 -23.01 2.45
C ILE A 99 28.26 -23.76 3.78
N GLU A 100 29.38 -24.17 4.37
CA GLU A 100 29.39 -24.69 5.73
C GLU A 100 29.09 -23.56 6.72
N LYS A 101 28.35 -23.83 7.80
CA LYS A 101 28.04 -22.81 8.84
C LYS A 101 29.29 -22.21 9.51
N THR A 102 30.43 -22.89 9.39
CA THR A 102 31.75 -22.49 9.91
C THR A 102 32.61 -21.72 8.90
N THR A 103 32.17 -21.57 7.65
CA THR A 103 32.96 -20.89 6.61
C THR A 103 33.12 -19.42 6.98
N PRO A 104 34.35 -18.87 7.03
CA PRO A 104 34.55 -17.46 7.31
C PRO A 104 33.92 -16.60 6.20
N THR A 105 33.30 -15.49 6.60
CA THR A 105 32.59 -14.58 5.69
C THR A 105 33.45 -13.99 4.57
N THR A 106 34.77 -13.96 4.76
CA THR A 106 35.75 -13.49 3.76
C THR A 106 35.97 -14.46 2.61
N GLU A 107 35.61 -15.73 2.76
CA GLU A 107 35.81 -16.78 1.74
C GLU A 107 34.59 -16.99 0.84
N ILE A 108 33.45 -16.39 1.19
CA ILE A 108 32.21 -16.50 0.42
C ILE A 108 32.35 -15.66 -0.86
N LYS A 109 32.23 -16.32 -2.01
CA LYS A 109 32.29 -15.66 -3.32
C LYS A 109 31.14 -14.67 -3.49
N MET A 110 31.42 -13.56 -4.16
CA MET A 110 30.43 -12.51 -4.41
C MET A 110 29.22 -13.00 -5.20
N ASP A 111 29.42 -13.91 -6.16
CA ASP A 111 28.32 -14.50 -6.94
C ASP A 111 27.34 -15.26 -6.03
N THR A 112 27.85 -16.03 -5.07
CA THR A 112 27.03 -16.75 -4.08
C THR A 112 26.26 -15.78 -3.17
N ILE A 113 26.85 -14.65 -2.80
CA ILE A 113 26.18 -13.58 -2.04
C ILE A 113 25.02 -12.99 -2.84
N ILE A 114 25.22 -12.72 -4.13
CA ILE A 114 24.19 -12.19 -5.02
C ILE A 114 23.03 -13.18 -5.19
N ASP A 115 23.31 -14.47 -5.35
CA ASP A 115 22.28 -15.51 -5.46
C ASP A 115 21.48 -15.66 -4.17
N MET A 116 22.17 -15.62 -3.02
CA MET A 116 21.56 -15.60 -1.70
C MET A 116 20.61 -14.39 -1.53
N MET A 117 21.06 -13.18 -1.89
CA MET A 117 20.21 -11.98 -1.87
C MET A 117 18.99 -12.12 -2.79
N THR A 118 19.18 -12.64 -4.00
CA THR A 118 18.11 -12.83 -4.98
C THR A 118 17.04 -13.80 -4.45
N LYS A 119 17.46 -14.85 -3.74
CA LYS A 119 16.56 -15.81 -3.10
C LYS A 119 15.76 -15.19 -1.94
N LEU A 120 16.36 -14.32 -1.14
CA LEU A 120 15.65 -13.58 -0.11
C LEU A 120 14.60 -12.64 -0.70
N ILE A 121 14.97 -11.88 -1.73
CA ILE A 121 14.06 -10.94 -2.41
C ILE A 121 12.86 -11.69 -2.99
N THR A 122 13.10 -12.83 -3.64
CA THR A 122 12.01 -13.64 -4.23
C THR A 122 11.11 -14.26 -3.16
N ARG A 123 11.64 -14.73 -2.03
CA ARG A 123 10.85 -15.15 -0.86
C ARG A 123 10.00 -14.01 -0.31
N PHE A 124 10.56 -12.81 -0.18
CA PHE A 124 9.84 -11.64 0.33
C PHE A 124 8.66 -11.28 -0.60
N ASN A 125 8.89 -11.29 -1.91
CA ASN A 125 7.85 -11.04 -2.91
C ASN A 125 6.77 -12.14 -2.96
N TYR A 126 7.12 -13.38 -2.62
CA TYR A 126 6.14 -14.46 -2.49
C TYR A 126 5.31 -14.31 -1.21
N ARG A 127 5.95 -13.94 -0.10
CA ARG A 127 5.29 -13.67 1.19
C ARG A 127 4.30 -12.51 1.07
N GLY A 128 4.68 -11.40 0.43
CA GLY A 128 3.77 -10.28 0.18
C GLY A 128 2.56 -10.70 -0.65
N ARG A 129 2.74 -11.55 -1.68
CA ARG A 129 1.61 -12.11 -2.45
C ARG A 129 0.71 -13.02 -1.62
N MET A 130 1.28 -13.82 -0.72
CA MET A 130 0.49 -14.64 0.20
C MET A 130 -0.30 -13.77 1.17
N GLU A 131 0.29 -12.69 1.69
CA GLU A 131 -0.40 -11.76 2.57
C GLU A 131 -1.59 -11.08 1.88
N THR A 132 -1.41 -10.61 0.64
CA THR A 132 -2.52 -10.08 -0.17
C THR A 132 -3.62 -11.13 -0.39
N ARG A 133 -3.23 -12.41 -0.59
CA ARG A 133 -4.20 -13.50 -0.77
C ARG A 133 -4.95 -13.83 0.53
N ILE A 134 -4.26 -13.82 1.67
CA ILE A 134 -4.87 -14.02 2.98
C ILE A 134 -5.90 -12.91 3.23
N GLU A 135 -5.55 -11.66 2.96
CA GLU A 135 -6.46 -10.52 3.12
C GLU A 135 -7.69 -10.59 2.21
N GLU A 136 -7.54 -11.06 0.97
CA GLU A 136 -8.67 -11.34 0.07
C GLU A 136 -9.59 -12.42 0.63
N LEU A 137 -9.02 -13.49 1.19
CA LEU A 137 -9.76 -14.59 1.79
C LEU A 137 -10.48 -14.14 3.08
N GLU A 138 -9.83 -13.36 3.93
CA GLU A 138 -10.43 -12.75 5.11
C GLU A 138 -11.61 -11.86 4.73
N SER A 139 -11.43 -11.00 3.72
CA SER A 139 -12.51 -10.15 3.21
C SER A 139 -13.70 -10.95 2.68
N LYS A 140 -13.44 -12.06 1.96
CA LYS A 140 -14.49 -12.97 1.49
C LYS A 140 -15.21 -13.66 2.64
N LEU A 141 -14.47 -14.10 3.65
CA LEU A 141 -15.01 -14.73 4.84
C LEU A 141 -15.89 -13.76 5.62
N THR A 142 -15.45 -12.51 5.85
CA THR A 142 -16.29 -11.46 6.47
C THR A 142 -17.55 -11.20 5.65
N HIS A 143 -17.43 -11.10 4.33
CA HIS A 143 -18.60 -10.89 3.47
C HIS A 143 -19.61 -12.04 3.56
N GLN A 144 -19.14 -13.29 3.54
CA GLN A 144 -19.99 -14.47 3.71
C GLN A 144 -20.59 -14.53 5.12
N ASN A 145 -19.83 -14.18 6.16
CA ASN A 145 -20.32 -14.13 7.52
C ASN A 145 -21.45 -13.10 7.68
N ASN A 146 -21.31 -11.94 7.05
CA ASN A 146 -22.36 -10.92 7.02
C ASN A 146 -23.61 -11.40 6.26
N GLN A 147 -23.46 -12.13 5.15
CA GLN A 147 -24.60 -12.74 4.46
C GLN A 147 -25.31 -13.76 5.35
N VAL A 148 -24.56 -14.61 6.06
CA VAL A 148 -25.12 -15.59 7.00
C VAL A 148 -25.84 -14.88 8.15
N ALA A 149 -25.25 -13.84 8.74
CA ALA A 149 -25.88 -13.06 9.79
C ALA A 149 -27.23 -12.47 9.35
N ARG A 150 -27.30 -11.89 8.14
CA ARG A 150 -28.56 -11.37 7.56
C ARG A 150 -29.59 -12.48 7.36
N LEU A 151 -29.18 -13.65 6.88
CA LEU A 151 -30.08 -14.79 6.72
C LEU A 151 -30.61 -15.30 8.06
N VAL A 152 -29.75 -15.36 9.10
CA VAL A 152 -30.16 -15.74 10.45
C VAL A 152 -31.14 -14.73 11.03
N GLN A 153 -30.87 -13.43 10.91
CA GLN A 153 -31.78 -12.38 11.36
C GLN A 153 -33.13 -12.46 10.64
N ARG A 154 -33.12 -12.72 9.33
CA ARG A 154 -34.34 -12.91 8.54
C ARG A 154 -35.13 -14.14 8.99
N ASN A 155 -34.47 -15.27 9.21
CA ASN A 155 -35.13 -16.48 9.71
C ASN A 155 -35.78 -16.22 11.07
N LEU A 156 -35.08 -15.53 11.96
CA LEU A 156 -35.60 -15.19 13.27
C LEU A 156 -36.81 -14.24 13.19
N ALA A 157 -36.78 -13.24 12.29
CA ALA A 157 -37.92 -12.38 12.03
C ALA A 157 -39.13 -13.17 11.49
N ILE A 158 -38.90 -14.13 10.58
CA ILE A 158 -39.96 -15.03 10.06
C ILE A 158 -40.53 -15.90 11.18
N GLU A 159 -39.69 -16.56 11.98
CA GLU A 159 -40.14 -17.41 13.08
C GLU A 159 -40.98 -16.63 14.09
N ASN A 160 -40.53 -15.44 14.48
CA ASN A 160 -41.26 -14.57 15.39
C ASN A 160 -42.58 -14.09 14.77
N GLY A 161 -42.57 -13.63 13.52
CA GLY A 161 -43.77 -13.19 12.81
C GLY A 161 -44.81 -14.31 12.64
N LEU A 162 -44.36 -15.53 12.30
CA LEU A 162 -45.22 -16.72 12.25
C LEU A 162 -45.84 -17.04 13.62
N CYS A 163 -45.05 -16.95 14.68
CA CYS A 163 -45.52 -17.17 16.05
C CYS A 163 -46.61 -16.15 16.43
N GLU A 164 -46.41 -14.87 16.16
CA GLU A 164 -47.39 -13.82 16.47
C GLU A 164 -48.67 -13.95 15.65
N MET A 165 -48.55 -14.30 14.36
CA MET A 165 -49.72 -14.57 13.51
C MET A 165 -50.55 -15.74 14.02
N SER A 166 -49.92 -16.74 14.64
CA SER A 166 -50.65 -17.87 15.25
C SER A 166 -51.51 -17.45 16.45
N LEU A 167 -51.24 -16.28 17.04
CA LEU A 167 -51.96 -15.73 18.19
C LEU A 167 -53.05 -14.72 17.77
N CYS A 168 -53.18 -14.40 16.48
CA CYS A 168 -54.19 -13.47 15.99
C CYS A 168 -55.59 -14.11 15.98
N TYR A 169 -56.57 -13.42 16.59
CA TYR A 169 -57.98 -13.84 16.59
C TYR A 169 -58.82 -13.16 15.49
N ASP A 170 -58.30 -12.07 14.93
CA ASP A 170 -58.98 -11.25 13.92
C ASP A 170 -58.20 -11.23 12.61
N PHE A 171 -58.94 -11.25 11.50
CA PHE A 171 -58.40 -11.30 10.15
C PHE A 171 -57.69 -9.98 9.77
N ASP A 172 -58.19 -8.84 10.24
CA ASP A 172 -57.58 -7.54 9.94
C ASP A 172 -56.23 -7.37 10.66
N GLU A 173 -56.08 -7.93 11.87
CA GLU A 173 -54.81 -7.97 12.59
C GLU A 173 -53.81 -8.92 11.92
N LEU A 174 -54.27 -10.12 11.52
CA LEU A 174 -53.46 -11.08 10.76
C LEU A 174 -52.93 -10.43 9.48
N HIS A 175 -53.79 -9.74 8.72
CA HIS A 175 -53.39 -9.08 7.48
C HIS A 175 -52.37 -7.96 7.72
N ARG A 176 -52.49 -7.20 8.81
CA ARG A 176 -51.48 -6.20 9.19
C ARG A 176 -50.14 -6.84 9.55
N ARG A 177 -50.14 -7.97 10.26
CA ARG A 177 -48.91 -8.70 10.63
C ARG A 177 -48.22 -9.33 9.42
N ILE A 178 -48.97 -9.87 8.45
CA ILE A 178 -48.44 -10.37 7.17
C ILE A 178 -47.72 -9.25 6.42
N SER A 179 -48.36 -8.09 6.27
CA SER A 179 -47.77 -6.94 5.56
C SER A 179 -46.51 -6.41 6.26
N HIS A 180 -46.49 -6.39 7.59
CA HIS A 180 -45.31 -5.99 8.36
C HIS A 180 -44.14 -6.96 8.16
N LEU A 181 -44.40 -8.27 8.26
CA LEU A 181 -43.37 -9.29 8.08
C LEU A 181 -42.80 -9.27 6.64
N GLN A 182 -43.64 -9.01 5.65
CA GLN A 182 -43.20 -8.84 4.26
C GLN A 182 -42.27 -7.64 4.10
N LEU A 183 -42.54 -6.53 4.79
CA LEU A 183 -41.70 -5.33 4.73
C LEU A 183 -40.36 -5.54 5.45
N GLU A 184 -40.39 -6.17 6.62
CA GLU A 184 -39.21 -6.46 7.45
C GLU A 184 -38.27 -7.50 6.83
N THR A 185 -38.81 -8.43 6.03
CA THR A 185 -38.03 -9.47 5.34
C THR A 185 -37.61 -9.09 3.92
N SER A 186 -38.02 -7.91 3.41
CA SER A 186 -37.83 -7.53 2.00
C SER A 186 -36.85 -6.37 1.81
N GLU A 187 -35.55 -6.65 1.97
CA GLU A 187 -34.54 -6.10 1.05
C GLU A 187 -34.43 -7.05 -0.17
N ALA A 188 -34.98 -6.60 -1.30
CA ALA A 188 -34.84 -7.16 -2.66
C ALA A 188 -34.94 -8.69 -2.81
N LEU A 189 -36.15 -9.18 -3.10
CA LEU A 189 -36.28 -10.27 -4.07
C LEU A 189 -35.70 -9.78 -5.40
N THR A 190 -34.41 -10.02 -5.63
CA THR A 190 -33.98 -10.27 -7.01
C THR A 190 -34.70 -11.54 -7.43
N PRO A 191 -35.51 -11.52 -8.52
CA PRO A 191 -36.28 -12.67 -8.92
C PRO A 191 -35.32 -13.76 -9.40
N LEU A 192 -35.06 -14.73 -8.53
CA LEU A 192 -34.45 -16.00 -8.90
C LEU A 192 -35.50 -16.90 -9.58
N GLY A 193 -36.15 -16.37 -10.63
CA GLY A 193 -37.39 -16.93 -11.16
C GLY A 193 -37.65 -16.75 -12.67
N ASP A 194 -36.72 -16.21 -13.45
CA ASP A 194 -36.84 -16.19 -14.92
C ASP A 194 -35.97 -17.28 -15.56
N ALA A 195 -36.30 -18.53 -15.24
CA ALA A 195 -36.06 -19.65 -16.15
C ALA A 195 -37.04 -20.76 -15.80
N ILE A 196 -37.84 -21.16 -16.80
CA ILE A 196 -38.63 -22.40 -16.94
C ILE A 196 -40.17 -22.20 -16.81
N TYR A 197 -40.81 -22.04 -17.99
CA TYR A 197 -42.21 -22.41 -18.38
C TYR A 197 -43.38 -21.61 -17.75
N HIS A 198 -44.44 -21.13 -18.43
CA HIS A 198 -45.02 -21.31 -19.77
C HIS A 198 -45.97 -20.11 -20.05
N PRO A 199 -46.33 -19.79 -21.32
CA PRO A 199 -47.14 -18.64 -21.72
C PRO A 199 -48.62 -18.98 -21.87
N SER A 200 -49.54 -18.12 -21.42
CA SER A 200 -50.92 -17.98 -21.94
C SER A 200 -51.68 -16.81 -21.29
N SER A 201 -51.68 -15.64 -21.96
CA SER A 201 -52.83 -14.72 -22.21
C SER A 201 -53.79 -14.23 -21.07
N PRO A 202 -54.59 -13.16 -21.26
CA PRO A 202 -54.32 -11.81 -21.82
C PRO A 202 -54.97 -10.64 -21.03
N ARG A 203 -54.46 -9.40 -21.26
CA ARG A 203 -55.17 -8.09 -21.28
C ARG A 203 -55.85 -7.62 -19.97
N ARG A 204 -55.63 -6.40 -19.43
CA ARG A 204 -55.71 -5.02 -19.99
C ARG A 204 -55.57 -4.03 -18.77
N PRO A 205 -55.62 -2.69 -18.88
CA PRO A 205 -54.75 -1.77 -19.61
C PRO A 205 -54.31 -0.52 -18.77
N THR A 206 -53.27 0.18 -19.26
CA THR A 206 -53.05 1.64 -19.23
C THR A 206 -53.30 2.44 -17.94
N GLY A 207 -52.20 2.95 -17.37
CA GLY A 207 -52.16 4.20 -16.61
C GLY A 207 -50.83 4.92 -16.91
N HIS A 208 -50.94 6.08 -17.55
CA HIS A 208 -49.90 6.92 -18.14
C HIS A 208 -48.55 7.05 -17.39
N LEU A 209 -47.46 6.73 -18.10
CA LEU A 209 -46.17 7.36 -17.92
C LEU A 209 -46.23 8.77 -18.52
N VAL A 210 -46.20 9.78 -17.66
CA VAL A 210 -45.77 11.13 -18.06
C VAL A 210 -44.25 11.16 -17.94
N ASN A 211 -43.58 11.03 -19.08
CA ASN A 211 -42.19 11.42 -19.23
C ASN A 211 -42.12 12.95 -19.16
N THR A 212 -41.71 13.50 -18.01
CA THR A 212 -41.01 14.78 -18.00
C THR A 212 -39.52 14.48 -18.11
N ALA A 213 -39.05 14.48 -19.36
CA ALA A 213 -37.65 14.72 -19.66
C ALA A 213 -37.28 16.09 -19.11
N ILE A 214 -36.48 16.12 -18.05
CA ILE A 214 -35.65 17.26 -17.70
C ILE A 214 -34.22 16.85 -18.02
N GLU A 215 -33.84 17.05 -19.28
CA GLU A 215 -32.45 17.37 -19.61
C GLU A 215 -32.11 18.67 -18.89
N GLY A 216 -31.08 18.66 -18.05
CA GLY A 216 -30.52 19.89 -17.50
C GLY A 216 -30.07 19.75 -16.05
N ARG A 217 -28.75 19.73 -15.89
CA ARG A 217 -27.98 19.97 -14.66
C ARG A 217 -28.07 18.85 -13.63
N THR A 218 -27.09 17.95 -13.72
CA THR A 218 -26.30 17.64 -12.52
C THR A 218 -25.98 18.95 -11.83
N PRO A 219 -26.33 19.16 -10.55
CA PRO A 219 -25.57 20.10 -9.77
C PRO A 219 -24.16 19.50 -9.73
N GLN A 220 -23.27 20.01 -10.57
CA GLN A 220 -21.88 20.15 -10.18
C GLN A 220 -21.89 21.10 -8.99
N VAL A 221 -22.27 20.56 -7.84
CA VAL A 221 -21.85 21.08 -6.56
C VAL A 221 -20.43 20.53 -6.41
N GLN A 222 -19.52 21.11 -7.21
CA GLN A 222 -18.27 21.62 -6.67
C GLN A 222 -18.66 22.75 -5.70
N GLU A 223 -19.33 22.42 -4.59
CA GLU A 223 -19.17 23.23 -3.40
C GLU A 223 -17.76 22.90 -2.96
N ASP A 224 -16.87 23.82 -3.31
CA ASP A 224 -15.69 24.17 -2.54
C ASP A 224 -15.24 23.01 -1.64
N LEU A 225 -14.45 22.10 -2.23
CA LEU A 225 -13.31 21.58 -1.48
C LEU A 225 -12.55 22.85 -1.09
N GLU A 226 -12.91 23.45 0.05
CA GLU A 226 -11.94 24.17 0.87
C GLU A 226 -10.77 23.23 0.88
N THR A 227 -9.76 23.56 0.08
CA THR A 227 -8.50 22.86 0.08
C THR A 227 -7.98 23.06 1.49
N PHE A 228 -8.34 22.15 2.39
CA PHE A 228 -7.76 22.02 3.70
C PHE A 228 -6.29 21.70 3.40
N LEU A 229 -5.50 22.76 3.30
CA LEU A 229 -4.06 22.74 3.10
C LEU A 229 -3.44 22.25 4.40
N LEU A 230 -3.72 20.99 4.75
CA LEU A 230 -3.03 20.29 5.82
C LEU A 230 -1.56 20.28 5.41
N THR A 231 -0.74 20.94 6.21
CA THR A 231 0.70 20.97 5.99
C THR A 231 1.26 19.70 6.65
N PRO A 232 1.79 18.74 5.88
CA PRO A 232 2.36 17.54 6.47
C PRO A 232 3.57 17.88 7.33
N PRO A 233 3.82 17.12 8.40
CA PRO A 233 4.99 17.31 9.25
C PRO A 233 6.29 17.07 8.46
N SER A 234 7.38 17.72 8.87
CA SER A 234 8.70 17.61 8.23
C SER A 234 9.26 16.18 8.21
N ARG A 235 8.78 15.34 9.14
CA ARG A 235 9.01 13.89 9.18
C ARG A 235 7.67 13.18 9.37
N ARG A 236 7.49 12.10 8.62
CA ARG A 236 6.34 11.20 8.81
C ARG A 236 6.41 10.54 10.18
N LEU A 237 5.24 10.37 10.78
CA LEU A 237 5.05 9.67 12.05
C LEU A 237 4.94 8.16 11.82
N PRO A 238 5.16 7.30 12.83
CA PRO A 238 5.04 5.85 12.67
C PRO A 238 3.62 5.42 12.26
N GLY A 239 3.47 4.50 11.31
CA GLY A 239 2.15 3.97 10.93
C GLY A 239 1.41 3.25 12.06
N ASP A 240 2.15 2.76 13.06
CA ASP A 240 1.59 2.09 14.24
C ASP A 240 1.06 3.09 15.28
N THR A 241 1.05 4.38 14.96
CA THR A 241 0.38 5.40 15.78
C THR A 241 -1.09 5.01 15.96
N HIS A 242 -1.54 5.01 17.21
CA HIS A 242 -2.92 4.70 17.55
C HIS A 242 -3.91 5.75 17.02
N ILE A 243 -5.13 5.35 16.60
CA ILE A 243 -6.09 6.24 15.91
C ILE A 243 -6.57 7.41 16.79
N THR A 244 -6.54 7.24 18.11
CA THR A 244 -6.88 8.32 19.05
C THR A 244 -5.85 9.45 18.98
N ASN A 245 -4.61 9.11 18.63
CA ASN A 245 -3.43 9.98 18.56
C ASN A 245 -3.11 10.46 17.14
N ILE A 246 -4.05 10.35 16.20
CA ILE A 246 -3.90 10.91 14.85
C ILE A 246 -3.70 12.43 14.94
N TYR A 247 -2.85 12.97 14.06
CA TYR A 247 -2.63 14.39 13.91
C TYR A 247 -3.98 15.12 13.78
N ARG A 248 -4.24 16.05 14.69
CA ARG A 248 -5.59 16.59 14.95
C ARG A 248 -6.29 17.08 13.68
N GLU A 249 -5.61 17.84 12.85
CA GLU A 249 -6.22 18.39 11.64
C GLU A 249 -6.53 17.31 10.60
N LEU A 250 -5.63 16.32 10.45
CA LEU A 250 -5.88 15.17 9.59
C LEU A 250 -7.05 14.33 10.13
N LYS A 251 -7.14 14.13 11.45
CA LYS A 251 -8.26 13.42 12.09
C LYS A 251 -9.60 14.08 11.77
N LEU A 252 -9.68 15.41 11.91
CA LEU A 252 -10.88 16.18 11.58
C LEU A 252 -11.24 16.06 10.10
N TYR A 253 -10.25 16.15 9.21
CA TYR A 253 -10.45 15.97 7.78
C TYR A 253 -10.99 14.58 7.43
N LEU A 254 -10.37 13.52 7.97
CA LEU A 254 -10.83 12.14 7.80
C LEU A 254 -12.26 11.96 8.33
N MET A 255 -12.56 12.53 9.50
CA MET A 255 -13.91 12.46 10.07
C MET A 255 -14.96 13.10 9.17
N LYS A 256 -14.68 14.28 8.61
CA LYS A 256 -15.59 14.97 7.69
C LYS A 256 -15.82 14.14 6.42
N GLU A 257 -14.74 13.76 5.75
CA GLU A 257 -14.80 13.08 4.44
C GLU A 257 -15.41 11.66 4.48
N LEU A 258 -15.21 10.94 5.59
CA LEU A 258 -15.78 9.60 5.76
C LEU A 258 -17.22 9.63 6.29
N SER A 259 -17.62 10.73 6.93
CA SER A 259 -19.00 10.92 7.41
C SER A 259 -19.98 11.22 6.27
N LEU A 260 -19.49 11.67 5.12
CA LEU A 260 -20.32 11.90 3.93
C LEU A 260 -20.89 10.58 3.41
N GLU A 261 -22.21 10.56 3.23
CA GLU A 261 -22.90 9.44 2.61
C GLU A 261 -22.54 9.34 1.13
N LYS A 262 -22.09 8.16 0.69
CA LYS A 262 -21.67 7.92 -0.68
C LYS A 262 -22.58 6.88 -1.32
N SER A 263 -22.94 7.09 -2.57
CA SER A 263 -23.76 6.14 -3.35
C SER A 263 -23.11 4.76 -3.51
N SER A 264 -21.78 4.67 -3.39
CA SER A 264 -21.04 3.40 -3.40
C SER A 264 -21.09 2.64 -2.07
N GLY A 265 -21.60 3.25 -1.00
CA GLY A 265 -21.53 2.73 0.38
C GLY A 265 -20.14 2.78 1.01
N ALA A 266 -19.13 3.34 0.33
CA ALA A 266 -17.75 3.45 0.83
C ALA A 266 -17.57 4.62 1.83
N ASP A 267 -18.37 4.60 2.89
CA ASP A 267 -18.43 5.62 3.94
C ASP A 267 -18.16 5.03 5.33
N TRP A 268 -18.44 5.80 6.37
CA TRP A 268 -18.24 5.43 7.76
C TRP A 268 -18.94 4.11 8.15
N ARG A 269 -20.08 3.74 7.52
CA ARG A 269 -20.82 2.51 7.85
C ARG A 269 -20.01 1.28 7.46
N MET A 270 -19.45 1.29 6.25
CA MET A 270 -18.60 0.21 5.77
C MET A 270 -17.33 0.10 6.63
N LEU A 271 -16.72 1.23 7.00
CA LEU A 271 -15.54 1.21 7.86
C LEU A 271 -15.88 0.66 9.26
N ALA A 272 -17.00 1.08 9.84
CA ALA A 272 -17.51 0.58 11.13
C ALA A 272 -17.69 -0.94 11.13
N GLN A 273 -18.32 -1.49 10.08
CA GLN A 273 -18.48 -2.93 9.92
C GLN A 273 -17.13 -3.66 9.84
N ARG A 274 -16.15 -3.08 9.13
CA ARG A 274 -14.82 -3.70 8.96
C ARG A 274 -14.01 -3.73 10.25
N VAL A 275 -14.22 -2.76 11.13
CA VAL A 275 -13.59 -2.69 12.46
C VAL A 275 -14.44 -3.38 13.53
N MET A 276 -15.39 -4.23 13.12
CA MET A 276 -16.21 -5.10 13.97
C MET A 276 -17.18 -4.36 14.91
N ILE A 277 -17.64 -3.16 14.52
CA ILE A 277 -18.76 -2.51 15.23
C ILE A 277 -20.07 -3.23 14.85
N PRO A 278 -20.90 -3.66 15.81
CA PRO A 278 -22.13 -4.38 15.53
C PRO A 278 -23.11 -3.60 14.63
N ASP A 279 -23.79 -4.31 13.72
CA ASP A 279 -24.76 -3.71 12.80
C ASP A 279 -25.90 -2.98 13.53
N ASP A 280 -26.35 -3.49 14.70
CA ASP A 280 -27.37 -2.82 15.53
C ASP A 280 -26.90 -1.44 16.01
N THR A 281 -25.64 -1.32 16.41
CA THR A 281 -25.04 -0.04 16.83
C THR A 281 -24.92 0.92 15.64
N ILE A 282 -24.53 0.41 14.46
CA ILE A 282 -24.42 1.20 13.24
C ILE A 282 -25.81 1.72 12.83
N ASN A 283 -26.82 0.86 12.82
CA ASN A 283 -28.20 1.21 12.50
C ASN A 283 -28.77 2.24 13.50
N TYR A 284 -28.47 2.07 14.78
CA TYR A 284 -28.79 3.07 15.79
C TYR A 284 -28.14 4.42 15.48
N TRP A 285 -26.85 4.47 15.13
CA TRP A 285 -26.17 5.71 14.76
C TRP A 285 -26.71 6.35 13.48
N VAL A 286 -27.16 5.55 12.51
CA VAL A 286 -27.87 6.04 11.32
C VAL A 286 -29.18 6.74 11.74
N SER A 287 -29.95 6.15 12.66
CA SER A 287 -31.22 6.72 13.14
C SER A 287 -31.04 8.06 13.87
N LEU A 288 -29.87 8.29 14.46
CA LEU A 288 -29.54 9.53 15.16
C LEU A 288 -29.22 10.71 14.22
N GLN A 289 -29.07 10.48 12.91
CA GLN A 289 -28.74 11.51 11.91
C GLN A 289 -27.56 12.42 12.34
N MET A 290 -26.50 11.82 12.87
CA MET A 290 -25.34 12.57 13.36
C MET A 290 -24.61 13.28 12.22
N GLU A 291 -24.06 14.46 12.50
CA GLU A 291 -23.29 15.26 11.53
C GLU A 291 -21.92 14.62 11.20
N PHE A 292 -21.26 14.03 12.21
CA PHE A 292 -19.93 13.39 12.05
C PHE A 292 -19.86 11.98 12.65
N PRO A 293 -20.60 11.00 12.10
CA PRO A 293 -20.62 9.62 12.60
C PRO A 293 -19.26 8.94 12.62
N MET A 294 -18.34 9.31 11.73
CA MET A 294 -16.98 8.79 11.78
C MET A 294 -16.26 9.08 13.11
N GLY A 295 -16.65 10.16 13.81
CA GLY A 295 -16.13 10.45 15.15
C GLY A 295 -16.49 9.38 16.18
N ARG A 296 -17.71 8.82 16.09
CA ARG A 296 -18.13 7.70 16.95
C ARG A 296 -17.40 6.43 16.58
N VAL A 297 -17.22 6.17 15.28
CA VAL A 297 -16.44 5.02 14.81
C VAL A 297 -15.01 5.08 15.36
N PHE A 298 -14.35 6.24 15.32
CA PHE A 298 -13.00 6.39 15.89
C PHE A 298 -12.95 6.30 17.41
N ALA A 299 -14.02 6.68 18.11
CA ALA A 299 -14.09 6.51 19.56
C ALA A 299 -14.24 5.03 19.92
N GLU A 300 -15.21 4.34 19.31
CA GLU A 300 -15.51 2.93 19.57
C GLU A 300 -14.36 2.02 19.14
N TRP A 301 -13.86 2.19 17.91
CA TRP A 301 -12.71 1.44 17.42
C TRP A 301 -11.45 1.76 18.23
N GLY A 302 -11.34 2.98 18.78
CA GLY A 302 -10.19 3.43 19.55
C GLY A 302 -10.02 2.75 20.90
N GLU A 303 -10.97 1.93 21.33
CA GLU A 303 -10.81 1.07 22.50
C GLU A 303 -10.02 -0.22 22.18
N SER A 304 -9.79 -0.53 20.90
CA SER A 304 -9.01 -1.69 20.46
C SER A 304 -7.52 -1.36 20.33
N GLU A 305 -6.65 -2.24 20.81
CA GLU A 305 -5.18 -2.09 20.69
C GLU A 305 -4.71 -2.08 19.23
N ASP A 306 -5.44 -2.75 18.34
CA ASP A 306 -5.12 -2.84 16.90
C ASP A 306 -5.57 -1.60 16.10
N ALA A 307 -6.19 -0.62 16.77
CA ALA A 307 -6.71 0.58 16.16
C ALA A 307 -5.57 1.56 15.81
N THR A 308 -4.84 1.25 14.74
CA THR A 308 -3.68 2.01 14.28
C THR A 308 -3.91 2.70 12.94
N VAL A 309 -3.12 3.73 12.65
CA VAL A 309 -3.16 4.46 11.39
C VAL A 309 -2.84 3.57 10.19
N ARG A 310 -1.95 2.58 10.35
CA ARG A 310 -1.63 1.58 9.33
C ARG A 310 -2.86 0.75 8.95
N ILE A 311 -3.63 0.28 9.93
CA ILE A 311 -4.86 -0.48 9.68
C ILE A 311 -5.93 0.41 9.03
N LEU A 312 -6.08 1.66 9.47
CA LEU A 312 -6.96 2.63 8.82
C LEU A 312 -6.57 2.81 7.35
N HIS A 313 -5.28 3.05 7.08
CA HIS A 313 -4.75 3.21 5.74
C HIS A 313 -5.06 1.98 4.85
N ARG A 314 -4.85 0.77 5.38
CA ARG A 314 -5.17 -0.49 4.69
C ARG A 314 -6.64 -0.60 4.32
N HIS A 315 -7.55 -0.28 5.25
CA HIS A 315 -8.99 -0.26 4.97
C HIS A 315 -9.36 0.75 3.87
N LEU A 316 -8.79 1.95 3.88
CA LEU A 316 -9.06 2.96 2.85
C LEU A 316 -8.55 2.54 1.46
N GLN A 317 -7.43 1.82 1.39
CA GLN A 317 -6.90 1.28 0.14
C GLN A 317 -7.64 0.02 -0.36
N SER A 318 -8.45 -0.61 0.49
CA SER A 318 -9.13 -1.86 0.17
C SER A 318 -10.00 -1.75 -1.09
N PRO A 319 -10.17 -2.84 -1.87
CA PRO A 319 -11.00 -2.84 -3.07
C PRO A 319 -12.47 -2.47 -2.84
N GLN A 320 -12.97 -2.60 -1.61
CA GLN A 320 -14.33 -2.24 -1.25
C GLN A 320 -14.49 -0.73 -1.00
N MET A 321 -13.52 -0.08 -0.34
CA MET A 321 -13.59 1.36 -0.08
C MET A 321 -13.02 2.20 -1.24
N ARG A 322 -11.86 1.83 -1.76
CA ARG A 322 -11.14 2.52 -2.85
C ARG A 322 -10.98 4.02 -2.63
N LEU A 323 -10.79 4.45 -1.38
CA LEU A 323 -10.60 5.84 -0.99
C LEU A 323 -9.12 6.25 -1.11
N VAL A 324 -8.56 6.07 -2.31
CA VAL A 324 -7.12 6.20 -2.60
C VAL A 324 -6.58 7.59 -2.28
N LEU A 325 -7.39 8.64 -2.47
CA LEU A 325 -6.99 10.02 -2.15
C LEU A 325 -6.82 10.23 -0.63
N LEU A 326 -7.74 9.71 0.17
CA LEU A 326 -7.65 9.75 1.63
C LEU A 326 -6.47 8.91 2.14
N ALA A 327 -6.27 7.72 1.57
CA ALA A 327 -5.13 6.88 1.89
C ALA A 327 -3.79 7.57 1.57
N LYS A 328 -3.68 8.20 0.39
CA LYS A 328 -2.51 9.00 0.03
C LYS A 328 -2.28 10.14 1.01
N ARG A 329 -3.35 10.81 1.45
CA ARG A 329 -3.25 11.89 2.44
C ARG A 329 -2.72 11.40 3.78
N ILE A 330 -3.11 10.21 4.23
CA ILE A 330 -2.52 9.58 5.42
C ILE A 330 -1.02 9.29 5.21
N SER A 331 -0.65 8.78 4.04
CA SER A 331 0.77 8.50 3.69
C SER A 331 1.66 9.75 3.66
N ASP A 332 1.07 10.95 3.49
CA ASP A 332 1.83 12.21 3.61
C ASP A 332 2.26 12.49 5.07
N PHE A 333 1.50 11.99 6.06
CA PHE A 333 1.71 12.24 7.49
C PHE A 333 2.35 11.05 8.22
N TYR A 334 2.14 9.83 7.74
CA TYR A 334 2.51 8.59 8.43
C TYR A 334 3.26 7.62 7.53
N ASP A 335 4.14 6.82 8.14
CA ASP A 335 4.89 5.74 7.50
C ASP A 335 4.09 4.43 7.56
N VAL A 336 3.19 4.28 6.58
CA VAL A 336 2.17 3.22 6.50
C VAL A 336 2.42 2.21 5.38
N ASP A 337 3.53 2.37 4.66
CA ASP A 337 4.00 1.45 3.62
C ASP A 337 4.56 0.14 4.20
#